data_AF-A0A2A5RV03-F1
#
_entry.id   AF-A0A2A5RV03-F1
#
_cell.length_a   1.000
_cell.length_b   1.000
_cell.length_c   1.000
_cell.angle_alpha   90.00
_cell.angle_beta   90.00
_cell.angle_gamma   90.00
#
_symmetry.space_group_name_H-M   'P 1'
#
loop_
_entity.id
_entity.type
_entity.pdbx_description
1 polymer ?
#
loop_
_entity_poly.entity_id
_entity_poly.type
_entity_poly.pdbx_seq_one_letter_code
_entity_poly.pdbx_strand_id
1 'polypeptide(L)' 'MTQKELLKQLNIAPNTLKSWENNGLNRLEPPIEGCRTIYYKVDDVLKFLTK' A
#
# COMPACT_ATOMS: atom_id res chain seq x y z
N MET A 1 -6.30 2.44 -3.45
CA MET A 1 -6.41 0.98 -3.66
C MET A 1 -6.17 0.25 -2.35
N THR A 2 -6.86 -0.86 -2.07
CA THR A 2 -6.65 -1.63 -0.82
C THR A 2 -5.37 -2.46 -0.89
N GLN A 3 -4.86 -2.89 0.26
CA GLN A 3 -3.72 -3.81 0.35
C GLN A 3 -3.93 -5.07 -0.50
N LYS A 4 -5.09 -5.72 -0.40
CA LYS A 4 -5.39 -6.98 -1.09
C LYS A 4 -5.34 -6.82 -2.62
N GLU A 5 -5.90 -5.73 -3.13
CA GLU A 5 -5.88 -5.43 -4.56
C GLU A 5 -4.46 -5.13 -5.04
N LEU A 6 -3.68 -4.36 -4.28
CA LEU A 6 -2.29 -4.07 -4.62
C LEU A 6 -1.43 -5.35 -4.72
N LEU A 7 -1.56 -6.26 -3.75
CA LEU A 7 -0.86 -7.55 -3.76
C LEU A 7 -1.23 -8.38 -4.99
N LYS A 8 -2.52 -8.38 -5.36
CA LYS A 8 -3.03 -9.12 -6.52
C LYS A 8 -2.58 -8.52 -7.84
N GLN A 9 -2.62 -7.20 -7.98
CA GLN A 9 -2.24 -6.51 -9.21
C GLN A 9 -0.74 -6.61 -9.50
N LEU A 10 0.10 -6.47 -8.47
CA LEU A 10 1.55 -6.55 -8.61
C LEU A 10 2.09 -7.97 -8.45
N ASN A 11 1.23 -8.93 -8.10
CA ASN A 11 1.58 -10.32 -7.81
C ASN A 11 2.76 -10.44 -6.82
N ILE A 12 2.71 -9.66 -5.74
CA ILE A 12 3.76 -9.62 -4.71
C ILE A 12 3.29 -10.26 -3.40
N ALA A 13 4.24 -10.76 -2.62
CA ALA A 13 3.97 -11.28 -1.30
C ALA A 13 3.66 -10.16 -0.29
N PRO A 14 2.85 -10.41 0.76
CA PRO A 14 2.60 -9.44 1.82
C PRO A 14 3.88 -8.98 2.53
N ASN A 15 4.91 -9.83 2.60
CA ASN A 15 6.22 -9.49 3.14
C ASN A 15 6.93 -8.41 2.31
N THR A 16 6.79 -8.45 0.99
CA THR A 16 7.35 -7.43 0.09
C THR A 16 6.69 -6.09 0.34
N LEU A 17 5.36 -6.06 0.43
CA LEU A 17 4.64 -4.83 0.70
C LEU A 17 5.00 -4.25 2.08
N LYS A 18 5.14 -5.11 3.10
CA LYS A 18 5.61 -4.70 4.43
C LYS A 18 7.01 -4.07 4.38
N SER A 19 7.89 -4.59 3.53
CA SER A 19 9.20 -3.98 3.30
C SER A 19 9.07 -2.59 2.67
N TRP A 20 8.19 -2.41 1.67
CA TRP A 20 7.98 -1.10 1.04
C TRP A 20 7.49 -0.05 2.03
N GLU A 21 6.58 -0.44 2.92
CA GLU A 21 6.10 0.45 3.98
C GLU A 21 7.21 0.88 4.95
N ASN A 22 8.15 -0.02 5.28
CA ASN A 22 9.32 0.34 6.08
C ASN A 22 10.33 1.20 5.32
N ASN A 23 10.37 1.06 3.99
CA ASN A 23 11.23 1.86 3.09
C ASN A 23 10.60 3.20 2.69
N GLY A 24 9.42 3.55 3.22
CA GLY A 24 8.80 4.86 3.04
C GLY A 24 7.57 4.91 2.12
N LEU A 25 6.94 3.78 1.82
CA LEU A 25 5.65 3.77 1.13
C LEU A 25 4.54 4.29 2.07
N ASN A 26 3.85 5.34 1.65
CA ASN A 26 2.79 5.98 2.43
C ASN A 26 1.56 5.07 2.57
N ARG A 27 1.16 4.82 3.83
CA ARG A 27 -0.11 4.18 4.20
C ARG A 27 -1.17 5.27 4.39
N LEU A 28 -2.35 5.06 3.82
CA LEU A 28 -3.50 5.92 4.03
C LEU A 28 -4.55 5.17 4.84
N GLU A 29 -4.84 5.67 6.03
CA GLU A 29 -5.95 5.22 6.85
C GLU A 29 -7.12 6.21 6.73
N PRO A 30 -8.36 5.74 6.54
CA PRO A 30 -9.52 6.62 6.55
C PRO A 30 -9.77 7.13 7.98
N PRO A 31 -10.17 8.39 8.15
CA PRO A 31 -10.37 9.00 9.47
C PRO A 31 -11.64 8.52 10.21
N ILE A 32 -12.35 7.51 9.67
CA ILE A 32 -13.65 7.08 10.20
C ILE A 32 -13.42 6.06 11.31
N GLU A 33 -13.79 6.43 12.54
CA GLU A 33 -13.77 5.52 13.68
C GLU A 33 -14.58 4.26 13.38
N GLY A 34 -13.87 3.12 13.26
CA GLY A 34 -14.45 1.81 12.96
C GLY A 34 -13.93 1.13 11.69
N CYS A 35 -13.27 1.86 10.77
CA CYS A 35 -12.69 1.29 9.55
C CYS A 35 -11.15 1.37 9.55
N ARG A 36 -10.47 0.32 10.02
CA ARG A 36 -8.99 0.21 9.94
C ARG A 36 -8.49 -0.28 8.58
N THR A 37 -9.12 0.14 7.48
CA THR A 37 -8.72 -0.33 6.15
C THR A 37 -7.56 0.49 5.63
N ILE A 38 -6.43 -0.16 5.36
CA ILE A 38 -5.26 0.49 4.77
C ILE A 38 -5.47 0.64 3.25
N TYR A 39 -5.24 1.85 2.77
CA TYR A 39 -5.23 2.20 1.37
C TYR A 39 -3.87 2.72 0.93
N TYR A 40 -3.56 2.50 -0.34
CA TYR A 40 -2.39 3.03 -1.02
C TYR A 40 -2.84 3.86 -2.22
N LYS A 41 -2.21 5.02 -2.41
CA LYS A 41 -2.34 5.81 -3.64
C LYS A 41 -1.55 5.12 -4.74
N VAL A 42 -2.18 4.93 -5.90
CA VAL A 42 -1.53 4.31 -7.05
C VAL A 42 -0.33 5.16 -7.50
N ASP A 43 -0.48 6.49 -7.50
CA ASP A 43 0.62 7.42 -7.82
C ASP A 43 1.82 7.25 -6.87
N ASP A 44 1.59 7.17 -5.55
CA ASP A 44 2.67 6.91 -4.57
C ASP A 44 3.35 5.56 -4.80
N VAL A 45 2.57 4.50 -5.07
CA VAL A 45 3.11 3.16 -5.38
C VAL A 45 3.96 3.18 -6.65
N LEU A 46 3.47 3.81 -7.72
CA LEU A 46 4.21 3.92 -8.97
C LEU A 46 5.49 4.72 -8.79
N LYS A 47 5.41 5.88 -8.13
CA LYS A 47 6.59 6.69 -7.80
C LYS A 47 7.60 5.94 -6.95
N PHE A 48 7.14 5.10 -6.02
CA PHE A 48 8.00 4.24 -5.21
C PHE A 48 8.69 3.17 -6.05
N LEU A 49 8.01 2.59 -7.04
CA LEU A 49 8.55 1.56 -7.92
C LEU A 49 9.51 2.07 -9.00
N THR A 50 9.35 3.32 -9.44
CA THR A 50 10.19 3.95 -10.46
C THR A 50 11.39 4.70 -9.88
N LYS A 51 11.61 4.63 -8.57
CA LYS A 51 12.66 5.35 -7.86
C LYS A 51 14.00 4.62 -7.87
#